data_AF-A0A2G4HP03-F1
#
_entry.id   AF-A0A2G4HP03-F1
#
_cell.length_a   1.000
_cell.length_b   1.000
_cell.length_c   1.000
_cell.angle_alpha   90.00
_cell.angle_beta   90.00
_cell.angle_gamma   90.00
#
_symmetry.space_group_name_H-M   'P 1'
#
loop_
_entity.id
_entity.type
_entity.pdbx_description
1 polymer ?
#
loop_
_entity_poly.entity_id
_entity_poly.type
_entity_poly.pdbx_seq_one_letter_code
_entity_poly.pdbx_strand_id
1 'polypeptide(L)'
;MTSVAPTSAASAAASVIGSPSAPRLSLQSEGIGADTSTIRSLDWDRSRFDIEFGLRNGTTYNAFLVRGERTALIDTSHAKFRDSWIPLLEGQIDPKEIDYLIVSHTEPDHSG
;
A
#
# COMPACT_ATOMS: atom_id res chain seq x y z
N MET A 1 14.28 -35.65 0.90
CA MET A 1 13.19 -34.95 1.62
C MET A 1 13.83 -33.94 2.55
N THR A 2 14.14 -32.76 2.04
CA THR A 2 14.74 -31.67 2.81
C THR A 2 13.62 -30.73 3.23
N SER A 3 13.27 -30.78 4.50
CA SER A 3 12.29 -29.90 5.14
C SER A 3 12.87 -28.48 5.19
N VAL A 4 12.20 -27.53 4.53
CA VAL A 4 12.45 -26.10 4.73
C VAL A 4 11.40 -25.63 5.71
N ALA A 5 11.83 -25.20 6.90
CA ALA A 5 10.97 -24.60 7.89
C ALA A 5 10.51 -23.20 7.42
N PRO A 6 9.25 -22.81 7.64
CA PRO A 6 8.83 -21.43 7.40
C PRO A 6 9.34 -20.54 8.54
N THR A 7 10.17 -19.56 8.20
CA THR A 7 10.52 -18.47 9.13
C THR A 7 9.34 -17.51 9.19
N SER A 8 8.48 -17.64 10.20
CA SER A 8 7.47 -16.61 10.48
C SER A 8 8.09 -15.48 11.29
N ALA A 9 8.46 -14.39 10.60
CA ALA A 9 8.63 -13.12 11.26
C ALA A 9 7.21 -12.54 11.47
N ALA A 10 6.61 -12.84 12.62
CA ALA A 10 5.43 -12.12 13.08
C ALA A 10 5.85 -10.67 13.35
N SER A 11 5.54 -9.78 12.41
CA SER A 11 5.61 -8.34 12.65
C SER A 11 4.56 -8.00 13.70
N ALA A 12 5.00 -7.46 14.83
CA ALA A 12 4.11 -6.98 15.86
C ALA A 12 3.27 -5.84 15.28
N ALA A 13 1.96 -6.06 15.12
CA ALA A 13 1.02 -5.01 14.78
C ALA A 13 0.95 -4.04 15.97
N ALA A 14 1.73 -2.96 15.90
CA ALA A 14 1.59 -1.83 16.79
C ALA A 14 0.25 -1.14 16.45
N SER A 15 -0.79 -1.44 17.23
CA SER A 15 -2.03 -0.67 17.18
C SER A 15 -1.77 0.70 17.80
N VAL A 16 -1.45 1.68 16.95
CA VAL A 16 -1.36 3.09 17.35
C VAL A 16 -2.78 3.64 17.36
N ILE A 17 -3.36 3.83 18.55
CA ILE A 17 -4.48 4.75 18.73
C ILE A 17 -3.94 6.13 18.37
N GLY A 18 -4.48 6.73 17.31
CA GLY A 18 -3.98 7.96 16.72
C GLY A 18 -3.81 9.07 17.76
N SER A 19 -2.58 9.55 17.91
CA SER A 19 -2.29 10.81 18.60
C SER A 19 -3.00 11.97 17.87
N PRO A 20 -3.51 12.99 18.57
CA PRO A 20 -4.15 14.17 17.96
C PRO A 20 -3.22 14.96 17.00
N SER A 21 -1.93 14.61 16.90
CA SER A 21 -0.97 15.20 15.95
C SER A 21 -0.56 14.29 14.79
N ALA A 22 -1.18 13.11 14.63
CA ALA A 22 -0.84 12.23 13.51
C ALA A 22 -1.22 12.90 12.17
N PRO A 23 -0.35 12.84 11.14
CA PRO A 23 -0.64 13.44 9.85
C PRO A 23 -1.89 12.80 9.25
N ARG A 24 -2.79 13.64 8.72
CA ARG A 24 -4.09 13.22 8.16
C ARG A 24 -3.94 12.41 6.87
N LEU A 25 -2.78 12.52 6.24
CA LEU A 25 -2.32 11.63 5.16
C LEU A 25 -1.09 10.88 5.68
N SER A 26 -1.13 9.55 5.66
CA SER A 26 -0.02 8.72 6.12
C SER A 26 0.11 7.44 5.29
N LEU A 27 1.29 6.83 5.31
CA LEU A 27 1.53 5.53 4.68
C LEU A 27 1.73 4.46 5.74
N GLN A 28 1.26 3.25 5.45
CA GLN A 28 1.58 2.03 6.18
C GLN A 28 2.11 0.99 5.20
N SER A 29 3.12 0.22 5.62
CA SER A 29 3.67 -0.87 4.81
C SER A 29 3.90 -2.10 5.66
N GLU A 30 3.36 -3.23 5.23
CA GLU A 30 3.40 -4.48 5.97
C GLU A 30 3.51 -5.69 5.03
N GLY A 31 4.15 -6.75 5.50
CA GLY A 31 4.11 -8.06 4.84
C GLY A 31 2.77 -8.74 5.14
N ILE A 32 2.09 -9.20 4.09
CA ILE A 32 0.76 -9.85 4.19
C ILE A 32 0.77 -11.31 3.70
N GLY A 33 1.92 -11.79 3.22
CA GLY A 33 2.15 -13.15 2.76
C GLY A 33 3.65 -13.38 2.54
N ALA A 34 4.03 -14.61 2.21
CA ALA A 34 5.45 -15.00 2.08
C ALA A 34 6.25 -14.05 1.15
N ASP A 35 5.66 -13.68 0.01
CA ASP A 35 6.31 -12.84 -1.00
C ASP A 35 5.50 -11.59 -1.35
N THR A 36 4.58 -11.20 -0.46
CA THR A 36 3.62 -10.13 -0.71
C THR A 36 3.69 -9.07 0.37
N SER A 37 3.98 -7.83 -0.03
CA SER A 37 3.83 -6.64 0.82
C SER A 37 2.72 -5.73 0.32
N THR A 38 2.15 -4.93 1.21
CA THR A 38 1.18 -3.88 0.87
C THR A 38 1.76 -2.50 1.20
N ILE A 39 1.39 -1.50 0.41
CA ILE A 39 1.56 -0.08 0.74
C ILE A 39 0.16 0.52 0.81
N ARG A 40 -0.26 0.91 2.01
CA ARG A 40 -1.56 1.51 2.28
C ARG A 40 -1.41 3.00 2.44
N SER A 41 -2.12 3.77 1.62
CA SER A 41 -2.16 5.23 1.72
C SER A 41 -3.41 5.63 2.45
N LEU A 42 -3.27 5.98 3.73
CA LEU A 42 -4.37 6.29 4.64
C LEU A 42 -4.75 7.75 4.48
N ASP A 43 -6.00 7.95 4.09
CA ASP A 43 -6.55 9.24 3.73
C ASP A 43 -7.72 9.62 4.64
N TRP A 44 -7.43 10.41 5.66
CA TRP A 44 -8.43 10.95 6.58
C TRP A 44 -9.05 12.26 6.09
N ASP A 45 -8.51 12.85 5.01
CA ASP A 45 -9.01 14.08 4.40
C ASP A 45 -10.15 13.83 3.40
N ARG A 46 -10.29 12.61 2.90
CA ARG A 46 -11.40 12.26 2.01
C ARG A 46 -12.73 12.30 2.77
N SER A 47 -13.59 13.25 2.38
CA SER A 47 -14.94 13.38 2.92
C SER A 47 -16.01 12.67 2.09
N ARG A 48 -15.67 12.17 0.89
CA ARG A 48 -16.62 11.48 0.00
C ARG A 48 -15.97 10.34 -0.79
N PHE A 49 -16.70 9.24 -0.94
CA PHE A 49 -16.42 8.21 -1.93
C PHE A 49 -17.14 8.63 -3.21
N ASP A 50 -16.36 8.96 -4.25
CA ASP A 50 -16.82 9.68 -5.43
C ASP A 50 -17.67 10.94 -5.08
N ILE A 51 -18.76 11.23 -5.79
CA ILE A 51 -19.69 12.34 -5.53
C ILE A 51 -20.83 11.98 -4.57
N GLU A 52 -21.15 10.68 -4.44
CA GLU A 52 -22.46 10.20 -3.95
C GLU A 52 -22.48 9.88 -2.45
N PHE A 53 -21.37 9.41 -1.86
CA PHE A 53 -21.38 8.88 -0.49
C PHE A 53 -20.43 9.63 0.43
N GLY A 54 -20.96 10.20 1.52
CA GLY A 54 -20.13 10.84 2.55
C GLY A 54 -19.30 9.82 3.34
N LEU A 55 -18.00 10.03 3.44
CA LEU A 55 -17.10 9.23 4.26
C LEU A 55 -16.99 9.82 5.67
N ARG A 56 -17.12 8.97 6.69
CA ARG A 56 -16.96 9.35 8.10
C ARG A 56 -15.66 8.83 8.73
N ASN A 57 -15.01 7.88 8.06
CA ASN A 57 -13.87 7.13 8.59
C ASN A 57 -12.65 7.16 7.64
N GLY A 58 -12.57 8.16 6.77
CA GLY A 58 -11.53 8.22 5.72
C GLY A 58 -11.63 7.09 4.70
N THR A 59 -10.55 6.90 3.94
CA THR A 59 -10.39 5.80 2.98
C THR A 59 -8.92 5.35 2.91
N THR A 60 -8.65 4.29 2.14
CA THR A 60 -7.30 3.84 1.84
C THR A 60 -7.11 3.52 0.37
N TYR A 61 -5.98 3.96 -0.20
CA TYR A 61 -5.48 3.53 -1.51
C TYR A 61 -4.43 2.44 -1.28
N ASN A 62 -4.76 1.19 -1.57
CA ASN A 62 -3.91 0.05 -1.26
C ASN A 62 -3.24 -0.45 -2.54
N ALA A 63 -1.91 -0.48 -2.53
CA ALA A 63 -1.10 -1.13 -3.55
C ALA A 63 -0.46 -2.40 -2.97
N PHE A 64 -0.11 -3.35 -3.84
CA PHE A 64 0.51 -4.61 -3.45
C PHE A 64 1.73 -4.89 -4.31
N LEU A 65 2.83 -5.29 -3.66
CA LEU A 65 4.03 -5.74 -4.33
C LEU A 65 4.19 -7.24 -4.11
N VAL A 66 4.01 -8.00 -5.17
CA VAL A 66 4.07 -9.47 -5.19
C VAL A 66 5.35 -9.89 -5.88
N ARG A 67 6.20 -10.65 -5.19
CA ARG A 67 7.48 -11.14 -5.69
C ARG A 67 7.37 -12.64 -5.99
N GLY A 68 7.93 -13.07 -7.11
CA GLY A 68 7.92 -14.46 -7.54
C GLY A 68 8.99 -14.68 -8.60
N GLU A 69 8.74 -15.55 -9.57
CA GLU A 69 9.61 -15.63 -10.77
C GLU A 69 9.61 -14.32 -11.58
N ARG A 70 8.52 -13.55 -11.46
CA ARG A 70 8.37 -12.19 -11.95
C ARG A 70 7.74 -11.34 -10.85
N THR A 71 8.03 -10.05 -10.85
CA THR A 71 7.54 -9.09 -9.87
C THR A 71 6.36 -8.30 -10.42
N ALA A 72 5.28 -8.25 -9.66
CA ALA A 72 4.10 -7.45 -10.01
C ALA A 72 3.82 -6.39 -8.93
N LEU A 73 3.60 -5.16 -9.39
CA LEU A 73 2.94 -4.11 -8.62
C LEU A 73 1.47 -4.07 -9.02
N ILE A 74 0.58 -4.29 -8.06
CA ILE A 74 -0.87 -4.23 -8.23
C ILE A 74 -1.37 -2.91 -7.66
N ASP A 75 -2.01 -2.13 -8.52
CA ASP A 75 -2.49 -0.78 -8.28
C ASP A 75 -1.42 0.19 -7.77
N THR A 76 -1.79 1.46 -7.67
CA THR A 76 -0.94 2.54 -7.16
C THR A 76 -1.73 3.39 -6.16
N SER A 77 -1.21 4.55 -5.81
CA SER A 77 -1.85 5.46 -4.87
C SER A 77 -2.37 6.72 -5.55
N HIS A 78 -3.21 7.47 -4.83
CA HIS A 78 -3.65 8.78 -5.26
C HIS A 78 -2.46 9.75 -5.32
N ALA A 79 -2.41 10.60 -6.36
CA ALA A 79 -1.38 11.62 -6.58
C ALA A 79 -0.97 12.48 -5.35
N LYS A 80 -1.86 12.70 -4.38
CA LYS A 80 -1.54 13.44 -3.15
C LYS A 80 -0.54 12.75 -2.22
N PHE A 81 -0.33 11.44 -2.40
CA PHE A 81 0.67 10.67 -1.67
C PHE A 81 2.00 10.58 -2.41
N ARG A 82 2.09 11.05 -3.66
CA ARG A 82 3.24 10.87 -4.57
C ARG A 82 4.59 11.08 -3.88
N ASP A 83 4.76 12.20 -3.20
CA ASP A 83 6.03 12.61 -2.58
C ASP A 83 6.45 11.70 -1.41
N SER A 84 5.51 11.00 -0.79
CA SER A 84 5.77 10.01 0.27
C SER A 84 5.79 8.57 -0.24
N TRP A 85 5.00 8.28 -1.28
CA TRP A 85 4.75 6.93 -1.77
C TRP A 85 5.87 6.44 -2.66
N ILE A 86 6.37 7.28 -3.58
CA ILE A 86 7.49 6.92 -4.47
C ILE A 86 8.74 6.56 -3.65
N PRO A 87 9.20 7.38 -2.67
CA PRO A 87 10.35 7.02 -1.85
C PRO A 87 10.15 5.73 -1.05
N LEU A 88 8.92 5.46 -0.60
CA LEU A 88 8.60 4.23 0.11
C LEU A 88 8.68 3.02 -0.82
N LEU A 89 8.16 3.11 -2.06
CA LEU A 89 8.29 2.05 -3.06
C LEU A 89 9.76 1.81 -3.42
N GLU A 90 10.53 2.87 -3.69
CA GLU A 90 11.97 2.78 -4.02
C GLU A 90 12.78 2.15 -2.87
N GLY A 91 12.34 2.32 -1.62
CA GLY A 91 12.89 1.61 -0.47
C GLY A 91 12.57 0.11 -0.40
N GLN A 92 11.57 -0.37 -1.16
CA GLN A 92 11.18 -1.78 -1.23
C GLN A 92 11.68 -2.51 -2.48
N ILE A 93 11.85 -1.79 -3.59
CA ILE A 93 12.29 -2.32 -4.89
C ILE A 93 12.77 -1.20 -5.81
N ASP A 94 13.74 -1.46 -6.68
CA ASP A 94 14.00 -0.59 -7.83
C ASP A 94 12.79 -0.69 -8.79
N PRO A 95 12.07 0.41 -9.10
CA PRO A 95 10.93 0.36 -10.00
C PRO A 95 11.20 -0.26 -11.38
N LYS A 96 12.46 -0.32 -11.82
CA LYS A 96 12.87 -0.98 -13.08
C LYS A 96 12.82 -2.52 -13.02
N GLU A 97 12.81 -3.10 -11.83
CA GLU A 97 12.73 -4.55 -11.61
C GLU A 97 11.26 -5.05 -11.55
N ILE A 98 10.29 -4.15 -11.71
CA ILE A 98 8.88 -4.51 -11.77
C ILE A 98 8.54 -4.97 -13.20
N ASP A 99 8.24 -6.25 -13.36
CA ASP A 99 7.84 -6.84 -14.64
C ASP A 99 6.43 -6.43 -15.06
N TYR A 100 5.54 -6.26 -14.08
CA TYR A 100 4.13 -5.98 -14.32
C TYR A 100 3.61 -4.85 -13.44
N LEU A 101 2.94 -3.89 -14.07
CA LEU A 101 2.00 -3.00 -13.40
C LEU A 101 0.58 -3.47 -13.73
N ILE A 102 -0.10 -4.03 -12.73
CA ILE A 102 -1.47 -4.50 -12.83
C ILE A 102 -2.37 -3.39 -12.30
N VAL A 103 -3.24 -2.86 -13.15
CA VAL A 103 -4.20 -1.81 -12.77
C VAL A 103 -5.60 -2.43 -12.77
N SER A 104 -6.19 -2.57 -11.58
CA SER A 104 -7.47 -3.26 -11.37
C SER A 104 -8.65 -2.46 -11.91
N HIS A 105 -8.56 -1.13 -11.86
CA HIS A 105 -9.58 -0.20 -12.36
C HIS A 105 -8.96 1.16 -12.71
N THR A 106 -9.63 1.93 -13.57
CA THR A 106 -9.13 3.22 -14.07
C THR A 106 -10.02 4.37 -13.58
N GLU A 107 -9.94 4.67 -12.29
CA GLU A 107 -10.48 5.92 -11.72
C GLU A 107 -9.32 6.92 -11.49
N PRO A 108 -9.57 8.24 -11.59
CA PRO A 108 -8.50 9.25 -11.47
C PRO A 108 -7.71 9.22 -10.16
N ASP A 109 -8.24 8.61 -9.11
CA ASP A 109 -7.61 8.51 -7.79
C ASP A 109 -6.82 7.20 -7.56
N HIS A 110 -6.75 6.32 -8.56
CA HIS A 110 -5.96 5.09 -8.54
C HIS A 110 -5.11 4.85 -9.82
N SER A 111 -5.16 5.77 -10.78
CA SER A 111 -4.51 5.65 -12.09
C SER A 111 -3.04 6.13 -12.17
N GLY A 112 -2.49 6.68 -11.08
CA GLY A 112 -1.07 7.10 -10.97
C GLY A 112 -0.84 8.56 -10.63
#